data_AF-A0A954FBW8-F1
#
_entry.id   AF-A0A954FBW8-F1
#
_cell.length_a   1.000
_cell.length_b   1.000
_cell.length_c   1.000
_cell.angle_alpha   90.00
_cell.angle_beta   90.00
_cell.angle_gamma   90.00
#
_symmetry.space_group_name_H-M   'P 1'
#
loop_
_entity.id
_entity.type
_entity.pdbx_description
1 polymer ?
#
loop_
_entity_poly.entity_id
_entity_poly.type
_entity_poly.pdbx_seq_one_letter_code
_entity_poly.pdbx_strand_id
1 'polypeptide(L)'
;MNQPFELENLPAELQSQIEERCEDFEQSWQNGENPSLEKTLFDFTNPSRSILLKELILIERYYRLRETGKIISEQELLAAHPEIAGELSEIFADSHSARTRIADQSDSGSADSSGSLTVKESRLHFE
;
A
#
# COMPACT_ATOMS: atom_id res chain seq x y z
N MET A 1 2.26 -4.88 11.18
CA MET A 1 1.84 -5.29 9.83
C MET A 1 0.33 -5.38 9.86
N ASN A 2 -0.38 -4.49 9.17
CA ASN A 2 -1.84 -4.59 9.09
C ASN A 2 -2.13 -5.74 8.13
N GLN A 3 -2.35 -6.94 8.67
CA GLN A 3 -2.95 -8.00 7.86
C GLN A 3 -4.29 -7.48 7.36
N PRO A 4 -4.52 -7.36 6.04
CA PRO A 4 -5.79 -6.89 5.54
C PRO A 4 -6.86 -7.90 5.95
N PHE A 5 -7.91 -7.41 6.59
CA PHE A 5 -9.13 -8.15 7.00
C PHE A 5 -9.70 -9.05 5.88
N GLU A 6 -9.30 -8.84 4.62
CA GLU A 6 -9.69 -9.62 3.45
C GLU A 6 -9.09 -11.04 3.43
N LEU A 7 -7.89 -11.27 3.96
CA LEU A 7 -7.25 -12.60 3.96
C LEU A 7 -7.94 -13.56 4.95
N GLU A 8 -8.26 -13.06 6.15
CA GLU A 8 -8.91 -13.82 7.23
C GLU A 8 -10.32 -14.33 6.85
N ASN A 9 -10.95 -13.71 5.84
CA ASN A 9 -12.26 -14.10 5.32
C ASN A 9 -12.19 -15.22 4.27
N LEU A 10 -11.01 -15.63 3.82
CA LEU A 10 -10.85 -16.73 2.89
C LEU A 10 -10.87 -18.10 3.61
N PRO A 11 -11.28 -19.19 2.92
CA PRO A 11 -11.01 -20.55 3.38
C PRO A 11 -9.53 -20.75 3.74
N ALA A 12 -9.26 -21.48 4.83
CA ALA A 12 -7.89 -21.71 5.33
C ALA A 12 -6.95 -22.28 4.25
N GLU A 13 -7.45 -23.15 3.37
CA GLU A 13 -6.69 -23.69 2.25
C GLU A 13 -6.21 -22.61 1.27
N LEU A 14 -7.05 -21.59 1.01
CA LEU A 14 -6.67 -20.46 0.15
C LEU A 14 -5.71 -19.51 0.87
N GLN A 15 -5.83 -19.35 2.19
CA GLN A 15 -4.86 -18.58 2.97
C GLN A 15 -3.47 -19.21 2.88
N SER A 16 -3.36 -20.52 3.11
CA SER A 16 -2.08 -21.24 3.00
C SER A 16 -1.50 -21.21 1.60
N GLN A 17 -2.32 -21.30 0.54
CA GLN A 17 -1.83 -21.14 -0.84
C GLN A 17 -1.29 -19.74 -1.10
N ILE A 18 -1.91 -18.69 -0.55
CA ILE A 18 -1.40 -17.32 -0.68
C ILE A 18 -0.06 -17.18 0.05
N GLU A 19 0.04 -17.70 1.28
CA GLU A 19 1.28 -17.68 2.06
C GLU A 19 2.43 -18.38 1.32
N GLU A 20 2.21 -19.61 0.83
CA GLU A 20 3.19 -20.37 0.06
C GLU A 20 3.68 -19.61 -1.18
N ARG A 21 2.75 -18.99 -1.93
CA ARG A 21 3.11 -18.22 -3.13
C ARG A 21 3.87 -16.92 -2.80
N CYS A 22 3.58 -16.29 -1.67
CA CYS A 22 4.35 -15.15 -1.19
C CYS A 22 5.77 -15.58 -0.79
N GLU A 23 5.92 -16.70 -0.08
CA GLU A 23 7.22 -17.25 0.32
C GLU A 23 8.08 -17.61 -0.90
N ASP A 24 7.52 -18.32 -1.89
CA ASP A 24 8.23 -18.68 -3.13
C ASP A 24 8.68 -17.44 -3.92
N PHE A 25 7.81 -16.43 -4.00
CA PHE A 25 8.10 -15.18 -4.69
C PHE A 25 9.20 -14.39 -3.99
N GLU A 26 9.13 -14.28 -2.66
CA GLU A 26 10.16 -13.65 -1.85
C GLU A 26 11.50 -14.40 -1.95
N GLN A 27 11.48 -15.72 -1.89
CA GLN A 27 12.69 -16.54 -2.02
C GLN A 27 13.39 -16.34 -3.37
N SER A 28 12.60 -16.20 -4.45
CA SER A 28 13.13 -15.89 -5.79
C SER A 28 13.87 -14.54 -5.79
N TRP A 29 13.29 -13.51 -5.19
CA TRP A 29 13.96 -12.21 -5.01
C TRP A 29 15.23 -12.29 -4.16
N GLN A 30 15.22 -13.07 -3.06
CA GLN A 30 16.39 -13.27 -2.21
C GLN A 30 17.55 -13.94 -2.95
N ASN A 31 17.25 -14.78 -3.94
CA ASN A 31 18.22 -15.42 -4.81
C ASN A 31 18.76 -14.48 -5.91
N GLY A 32 18.28 -13.23 -5.99
CA GLY A 32 18.66 -12.26 -7.00
C GLY A 32 17.93 -12.45 -8.33
N GLU A 33 16.81 -13.18 -8.32
CA GLU A 33 15.95 -13.32 -9.49
C GLU A 33 14.93 -12.16 -9.56
N ASN A 34 14.24 -12.06 -10.70
CA ASN A 34 13.14 -11.12 -10.90
C ASN A 34 11.87 -11.92 -11.27
N PRO A 35 11.15 -12.45 -10.26
CA PRO A 35 9.95 -13.24 -10.50
C PRO A 35 8.82 -12.37 -11.09
N SER A 36 8.03 -12.94 -12.00
CA SER A 36 6.94 -12.24 -12.67
C SER A 36 5.64 -12.35 -11.86
N LEU A 37 5.03 -11.19 -11.56
CA LEU A 37 3.73 -11.12 -10.91
C LEU A 37 2.66 -11.87 -11.70
N GLU A 38 2.65 -11.72 -13.02
CA GLU A 38 1.69 -12.34 -13.94
C GLU A 38 1.70 -13.87 -13.81
N LYS A 39 2.90 -14.46 -13.75
CA LYS A 39 3.08 -15.90 -13.61
C LYS A 39 2.63 -16.39 -12.23
N THR A 40 3.02 -15.68 -11.16
CA THR A 40 2.64 -16.08 -9.80
C THR A 40 1.12 -16.04 -9.59
N LEU A 41 0.44 -15.08 -10.24
CA LEU A 41 -1.01 -14.90 -10.12
C LEU A 41 -1.82 -15.83 -11.03
N PHE A 42 -1.21 -16.53 -11.99
CA PHE A 42 -1.91 -17.27 -13.05
C PHE A 42 -2.95 -18.26 -12.53
N ASP A 43 -2.66 -18.95 -11.44
CA ASP A 43 -3.53 -19.98 -10.86
C ASP A 43 -4.67 -19.41 -9.99
N PHE A 44 -4.68 -18.10 -9.73
CA PHE A 44 -5.60 -17.47 -8.80
C PHE A 44 -6.73 -16.72 -9.51
N THR A 45 -7.94 -16.85 -8.98
CA THR A 45 -9.12 -16.08 -9.39
C THR A 45 -9.55 -15.11 -8.29
N ASN A 46 -10.37 -14.11 -8.63
CA ASN A 46 -10.92 -13.21 -7.62
C ASN A 46 -11.84 -13.99 -6.65
N PRO A 47 -11.82 -13.65 -5.33
CA PRO A 47 -11.12 -12.53 -4.71
C PRO A 47 -9.67 -12.80 -4.26
N SER A 48 -9.22 -14.07 -4.20
CA SER A 48 -7.88 -14.42 -3.71
C SER A 48 -6.76 -13.85 -4.57
N ARG A 49 -6.97 -13.73 -5.88
CA ARG A 49 -6.04 -13.07 -6.81
C ARG A 49 -5.73 -11.63 -6.42
N SER A 50 -6.73 -10.81 -6.11
CA SER A 50 -6.52 -9.41 -5.70
C SER A 50 -5.78 -9.30 -4.37
N ILE A 51 -6.05 -10.20 -3.42
CA ILE A 51 -5.37 -10.26 -2.13
C ILE A 51 -3.89 -10.62 -2.34
N LEU A 52 -3.61 -11.68 -3.10
CA LEU A 52 -2.25 -12.09 -3.42
C LEU A 52 -1.49 -10.97 -4.15
N LEU A 53 -2.10 -10.31 -5.14
CA LEU A 53 -1.47 -9.21 -5.87
C LEU A 53 -1.04 -8.06 -4.93
N LYS A 54 -1.86 -7.69 -3.93
CA LYS A 54 -1.49 -6.66 -2.95
C LYS A 54 -0.23 -7.06 -2.16
N GLU A 55 -0.13 -8.32 -1.72
CA GLU A 55 1.03 -8.82 -0.98
C GLU A 55 2.29 -8.86 -1.86
N LEU A 56 2.18 -9.37 -3.10
CA LEU A 56 3.32 -9.47 -4.01
C LEU A 56 3.90 -8.10 -4.40
N ILE A 57 3.05 -7.06 -4.57
CA ILE A 57 3.51 -5.68 -4.82
C ILE A 57 4.38 -5.16 -3.66
N LEU A 58 4.01 -5.48 -2.41
CA LEU A 58 4.80 -5.06 -1.24
C LEU A 58 6.17 -5.72 -1.24
N ILE A 59 6.24 -7.01 -1.55
CA ILE A 59 7.48 -7.77 -1.67
C ILE A 59 8.36 -7.18 -2.78
N GLU A 60 7.84 -7.02 -3.99
CA GLU A 60 8.59 -6.47 -5.12
C GLU A 60 9.11 -5.06 -4.84
N ARG A 61 8.29 -4.17 -4.28
CA ARG A 61 8.71 -2.81 -3.89
C ARG A 61 9.86 -2.86 -2.89
N TYR A 62 9.78 -3.75 -1.90
CA TYR A 62 10.82 -3.92 -0.88
C TYR A 62 12.15 -4.37 -1.51
N TYR A 63 12.15 -5.40 -2.35
CA TYR A 63 13.38 -5.91 -2.96
C TYR A 63 13.96 -4.95 -4.00
N ARG A 64 13.14 -4.29 -4.82
CA ARG A 64 13.62 -3.26 -5.75
C ARG A 64 14.20 -2.05 -5.05
N LEU A 65 13.62 -1.63 -3.92
CA LEU A 65 14.22 -0.58 -3.08
C LEU A 65 15.59 -1.00 -2.55
N ARG A 66 15.70 -2.25 -2.08
CA ARG A 66 16.97 -2.80 -1.57
C ARG A 66 18.05 -2.88 -2.66
N GLU A 67 17.69 -3.26 -3.87
CA GLU A 67 18.63 -3.40 -5.00
C GLU A 67 19.06 -2.04 -5.57
N THR A 68 18.09 -1.13 -5.81
CA THR A 68 18.34 0.13 -6.53
C THR A 68 18.60 1.32 -5.61
N GLY A 69 18.25 1.22 -4.33
CA GLY A 69 18.25 2.32 -3.37
C GLY A 69 17.14 3.35 -3.60
N LYS A 70 16.18 3.08 -4.49
CA LYS A 70 15.10 4.01 -4.86
C LYS A 70 13.73 3.36 -4.68
N ILE A 71 12.78 4.15 -4.21
CA ILE A 71 11.37 3.74 -4.15
C ILE A 71 10.85 3.70 -5.59
N ILE A 72 10.40 2.53 -6.04
CA ILE A 72 9.74 2.39 -7.33
C ILE A 72 8.36 3.04 -7.30
N SER A 73 8.07 3.88 -8.28
CA SER A 73 6.78 4.54 -8.42
C SER A 73 5.69 3.59 -8.93
N GLU A 74 4.44 4.00 -8.77
CA GLU A 74 3.30 3.25 -9.32
C GLU A 74 3.35 3.17 -10.85
N GLN A 75 3.77 4.25 -11.51
CA GLN A 75 3.93 4.29 -12.97
C GLN A 75 5.01 3.33 -13.45
N GLU A 76 6.11 3.20 -12.72
CA GLU A 76 7.16 2.23 -13.03
C GLU A 76 6.68 0.79 -12.85
N LEU A 77 5.89 0.48 -11.83
CA LEU A 77 5.27 -0.84 -11.67
C LEU A 77 4.27 -1.14 -12.79
N LEU A 78 3.43 -0.18 -13.17
CA LEU A 78 2.50 -0.33 -14.30
C LEU A 78 3.24 -0.58 -15.62
N ALA A 79 4.37 0.10 -15.84
CA ALA A 79 5.19 -0.07 -17.03
C ALA A 79 5.95 -1.41 -17.04
N ALA A 80 6.35 -1.91 -15.86
CA ALA A 80 7.02 -3.20 -15.72
C ALA A 80 6.05 -4.39 -15.92
N HIS A 81 4.77 -4.20 -15.61
CA HIS A 81 3.75 -5.25 -15.61
C HIS A 81 2.52 -4.90 -16.48
N PRO A 82 2.69 -4.76 -17.80
CA PRO A 82 1.63 -4.28 -18.69
C PRO A 82 0.41 -5.21 -18.76
N GLU A 83 0.59 -6.52 -18.54
CA GLU A 83 -0.51 -7.50 -18.61
C GLU A 83 -1.51 -7.36 -17.46
N ILE A 84 -1.03 -6.92 -16.30
CA ILE A 84 -1.84 -6.72 -15.08
C ILE A 84 -1.96 -5.24 -14.70
N ALA A 85 -1.58 -4.32 -15.60
CA ALA A 85 -1.59 -2.89 -15.32
C ALA A 85 -2.98 -2.37 -14.93
N GLY A 86 -4.05 -2.96 -15.46
CA GLY A 86 -5.43 -2.66 -15.05
C GLY A 86 -5.67 -2.98 -13.57
N GLU A 87 -5.35 -4.20 -13.15
CA GLU A 87 -5.50 -4.65 -11.75
C GLU A 87 -4.64 -3.82 -10.78
N LEU A 88 -3.40 -3.50 -11.20
CA LEU A 88 -2.52 -2.61 -10.43
C LEU A 88 -3.12 -1.21 -10.27
N SER A 89 -3.66 -0.64 -11.35
CA SER A 89 -4.27 0.68 -11.32
C SER A 89 -5.48 0.74 -10.38
N GLU A 90 -6.29 -0.32 -10.33
CA GLU A 90 -7.43 -0.43 -9.42
C GLU A 90 -6.97 -0.45 -7.95
N ILE A 91 -5.98 -1.28 -7.61
CA ILE A 91 -5.42 -1.36 -6.26
C ILE A 91 -4.85 -0.01 -5.79
N PHE A 92 -4.15 0.70 -6.69
CA PHE A 92 -3.63 2.03 -6.37
C PHE A 92 -4.77 3.03 -6.16
N ALA A 93 -5.79 3.04 -7.02
CA ALA A 93 -6.95 3.92 -6.87
C ALA A 93 -7.71 3.70 -5.56
N ASP A 94 -7.90 2.45 -5.14
CA ASP A 94 -8.54 2.09 -3.88
C ASP A 94 -7.74 2.60 -2.67
N SER A 95 -6.41 2.44 -2.73
CA SER A 95 -5.50 2.90 -1.68
C SER A 95 -5.50 4.42 -1.53
N HIS A 96 -5.53 5.16 -2.65
CA HIS A 96 -5.67 6.62 -2.63
C HIS A 96 -7.00 7.06 -2.04
N SER A 97 -8.10 6.42 -2.47
CA SER A 97 -9.46 6.72 -1.99
C SER A 97 -9.60 6.50 -0.48
N ALA A 98 -9.04 5.41 0.05
CA ALA A 98 -9.03 5.12 1.48
C ALA A 98 -8.29 6.20 2.28
N ARG A 99 -7.13 6.66 1.79
CA ARG A 99 -6.34 7.73 2.44
C ARG A 99 -7.05 9.08 2.43
N THR A 100 -7.76 9.42 1.34
CA THR A 100 -8.52 10.67 1.24
C THR A 100 -9.67 10.71 2.26
N ARG A 101 -10.39 9.60 2.48
CA ARG A 101 -11.50 9.55 3.44
C ARG A 101 -11.06 9.76 4.90
N ILE A 102 -9.86 9.31 5.26
CA ILE A 102 -9.31 9.49 6.62
C ILE A 102 -8.91 10.95 6.86
N ALA A 103 -8.37 11.61 5.84
CA ALA A 103 -8.02 13.03 5.92
C ALA A 103 -9.27 13.92 6.09
N ASP A 104 -10.37 13.60 5.41
CA ASP A 104 -11.64 14.34 5.49
C ASP A 104 -12.34 14.19 6.86
N GLN A 105 -12.19 13.04 7.52
CA GLN A 105 -12.76 12.78 8.85
C GLN A 105 -11.96 13.40 10.01
N SER A 106 -10.77 13.96 9.74
CA SER A 106 -9.90 14.53 10.79
C SER A 106 -10.15 16.03 11.06
N ASP A 107 -11.08 16.68 10.34
CA ASP A 107 -11.37 18.12 10.48
C ASP A 107 -12.71 18.45 11.18
N SER A 108 -13.40 17.45 11.74
CA SER A 108 -14.62 17.68 12.55
C SER A 108 -14.29 17.76 14.05
N GLY A 109 -13.27 18.54 14.38
CA GLY A 109 -13.04 19.05 15.73
C GLY A 109 -13.89 20.29 15.96
N SER A 110 -15.07 20.09 16.54
CA SER A 110 -15.99 21.14 17.01
C SER A 110 -15.23 22.19 17.85
N ALA A 111 -15.06 23.38 17.29
CA ALA A 111 -14.56 24.56 17.99
C ALA A 111 -15.73 25.40 18.48
N ASP A 112 -16.45 24.89 19.48
CA ASP A 112 -17.40 25.64 20.29
C ASP A 112 -16.73 26.05 21.59
N SER A 113 -15.97 27.15 21.55
CA SER A 113 -16.05 28.14 22.63
C SER A 113 -15.52 29.49 22.21
N SER A 114 -16.45 30.43 22.28
CA SER A 114 -16.37 31.83 21.93
C SER A 114 -15.64 32.64 23.00
N GLY A 115 -14.88 33.65 22.57
CA GLY A 115 -14.62 34.87 23.31
C GLY A 115 -13.26 34.98 23.98
N SER A 116 -12.35 35.79 23.43
CA SER A 116 -12.43 37.25 23.60
C SER A 116 -11.18 37.94 23.02
N LEU A 117 -11.41 39.06 22.35
CA LEU A 117 -10.39 40.02 21.94
C LEU A 117 -9.49 40.42 23.11
N THR A 118 -8.19 40.56 22.88
CA THR A 118 -7.49 41.83 23.10
C THR A 118 -6.14 41.85 22.38
N VAL A 119 -6.08 42.69 21.35
CA VAL A 119 -4.84 43.32 20.90
C VAL A 119 -4.21 44.05 22.09
N LYS A 120 -2.92 43.79 22.36
CA LYS A 120 -2.04 44.81 22.90
C LYS A 120 -0.59 44.55 22.53
N GLU A 121 -0.09 45.46 21.70
CA GLU A 121 1.30 45.78 21.45
C GLU A 121 2.16 45.72 22.72
N SER A 122 3.42 45.29 22.58
CA SER A 122 4.59 46.18 22.74
C SER A 122 5.83 45.46 23.26
N ARG A 123 6.91 45.70 22.51
CA ARG A 123 8.32 45.81 22.90
C ARG A 123 9.14 44.55 23.18
N LEU A 124 9.99 44.29 22.19
CA LEU A 124 11.36 43.81 22.32
C LEU A 124 12.11 44.53 23.46
N HIS A 125 12.65 43.74 24.39
CA HIS A 125 13.85 44.10 25.14
C HIS A 125 14.65 42.82 25.38
N PHE A 126 15.89 42.80 24.90
CA PHE A 126 16.89 41.76 25.15
C PHE A 126 17.95 42.44 26.02
N GLU A 127 18.21 41.88 27.19
CA GLU A 127 19.47 42.10 27.95
C GLU A 127 20.42 40.93 27.67
#